data_AF-A0A062VP30-F1
#
_entry.id   AF-A0A062VP30-F1
#
_cell.length_a   1.000
_cell.length_b   1.000
_cell.length_c   1.000
_cell.angle_alpha   90.00
_cell.angle_beta   90.00
_cell.angle_gamma   90.00
#
_symmetry.space_group_name_H-M   'P 1'
#
loop_
_entity.id
_entity.type
_entity.pdbx_description
1 polymer ?
#
loop_
_entity_poly.entity_id
_entity_poly.type
_entity_poly.pdbx_seq_one_letter_code
_entity_poly.pdbx_strand_id
1 'polypeptide(L)'
;MTAGRILGEARAATVIVTEAMTLELYPIWWRGIDTPPPAEWTYMFECFTGEDTAEDWALAAAIFIARTRHRTALGPTFAELFIHLLPEDHGLPGPFPVGLEYIERWRAVSGFRGHVSIEWRRRGLISFDKGVTRSLRVGRVFRERSRDRQRTRPVGARLDSKTSDTSDRNESQTQETQGVTCSDTA
;
A
#
# COMPACT_ATOMS: atom_id res chain seq x y z
N MET A 1 -48.54 -23.83 -44.01
CA MET A 1 -48.46 -22.56 -43.26
C MET A 1 -48.76 -22.92 -41.82
N THR A 2 -47.89 -22.82 -40.82
CA THR A 2 -47.02 -21.70 -40.46
C THR A 2 -45.88 -22.25 -39.59
N ALA A 3 -44.63 -22.09 -40.01
CA ALA A 3 -43.46 -22.34 -39.17
C ALA A 3 -42.94 -20.97 -38.72
N GLY A 4 -42.91 -20.72 -37.41
CA GLY A 4 -42.42 -19.46 -36.88
C GLY A 4 -42.32 -19.51 -35.36
N ARG A 5 -41.22 -20.06 -34.83
CA ARG A 5 -40.68 -19.80 -33.48
C ARG A 5 -39.44 -20.66 -33.21
N ILE A 6 -38.30 -20.33 -33.83
CA ILE A 6 -36.99 -20.74 -33.32
C ILE A 6 -35.97 -19.66 -33.74
N LEU A 7 -36.01 -18.48 -33.14
CA LEU A 7 -34.92 -17.49 -33.32
C LEU A 7 -34.72 -16.56 -32.12
N GLY A 8 -35.14 -16.98 -30.92
CA GLY A 8 -35.00 -16.20 -29.68
C GLY A 8 -34.02 -16.81 -28.67
N GLU A 9 -33.89 -18.13 -28.60
CA GLU A 9 -33.15 -18.80 -27.51
C GLU A 9 -31.63 -18.82 -27.71
N ALA A 10 -31.14 -18.95 -28.94
CA ALA A 10 -29.69 -19.07 -29.19
C ALA A 10 -28.90 -17.80 -28.81
N ARG A 11 -29.50 -16.61 -28.99
CA ARG A 11 -28.87 -15.34 -28.60
C ARG A 11 -28.86 -15.14 -27.09
N ALA A 12 -29.95 -15.50 -26.40
CA ALA A 12 -30.02 -15.41 -24.94
C ALA A 12 -29.03 -16.37 -24.27
N ALA A 13 -28.94 -17.63 -24.74
CA ALA A 13 -28.00 -18.60 -24.21
C ALA A 13 -26.52 -18.19 -24.41
N THR A 14 -26.18 -17.61 -25.56
CA THR A 14 -24.81 -17.16 -25.84
C THR A 14 -24.41 -15.97 -24.95
N VAL A 15 -25.33 -15.01 -24.73
CA VAL A 15 -25.08 -13.86 -23.84
C VAL A 15 -24.88 -14.32 -22.40
N ILE A 16 -25.76 -15.21 -21.89
CA ILE A 16 -25.69 -15.71 -20.50
C ILE A 16 -24.39 -16.50 -20.24
N VAL A 17 -23.94 -17.32 -21.20
CA VAL A 17 -22.69 -18.08 -21.04
C VAL A 17 -21.45 -17.18 -21.09
N THR A 18 -21.46 -16.13 -21.93
CA THR A 18 -20.32 -15.19 -22.02
C THR A 18 -20.23 -14.29 -20.79
N GLU A 19 -21.37 -13.83 -20.26
CA GLU A 19 -21.49 -12.99 -19.05
C GLU A 19 -21.09 -13.76 -17.78
N ALA A 20 -21.49 -15.03 -17.67
CA ALA A 20 -21.07 -15.90 -16.57
C ALA A 20 -19.57 -16.25 -16.62
N MET A 21 -18.98 -16.43 -17.80
CA MET A 21 -17.53 -16.69 -17.94
C MET A 21 -16.68 -15.45 -17.58
N THR A 22 -17.16 -14.23 -17.82
CA THR A 22 -16.44 -13.00 -17.46
C THR A 22 -16.37 -12.73 -15.96
N LEU A 23 -17.40 -13.12 -15.18
CA LEU A 23 -17.43 -12.91 -13.73
C LEU A 23 -16.51 -13.88 -12.97
N GLU A 24 -16.25 -15.08 -13.51
CA GLU A 24 -15.28 -16.04 -12.95
C GLU A 24 -13.81 -15.62 -13.17
N LEU A 25 -13.55 -14.73 -14.12
CA LEU A 25 -12.21 -14.23 -14.45
C LEU A 25 -11.76 -13.05 -13.60
N TYR A 26 -12.65 -12.42 -12.83
CA TYR A 26 -12.28 -11.28 -12.02
C TYR A 26 -11.51 -11.68 -10.75
N PRO A 27 -10.56 -10.84 -10.31
CA PRO A 27 -9.85 -11.07 -9.06
C PRO A 27 -10.82 -11.29 -7.90
N ILE A 28 -10.43 -12.11 -6.93
CA ILE A 28 -11.29 -12.48 -5.79
C ILE A 28 -11.83 -11.26 -5.02
N TRP A 29 -11.10 -10.15 -5.01
CA TRP A 29 -11.49 -8.91 -4.35
C TRP A 29 -12.53 -8.07 -5.11
N TRP A 30 -12.81 -8.41 -6.37
CA TRP A 30 -13.75 -7.71 -7.26
C TRP A 30 -14.99 -8.55 -7.61
N ARG A 31 -15.17 -9.70 -6.96
CA ARG A 31 -16.32 -10.60 -7.25
C ARG A 31 -17.66 -9.94 -6.90
N GLY A 32 -18.65 -10.18 -7.76
CA GLY A 32 -20.02 -9.69 -7.58
C GLY A 32 -20.22 -8.24 -7.98
N ILE A 33 -19.34 -7.71 -8.85
CA ILE A 33 -19.49 -6.42 -9.52
C ILE A 33 -19.56 -6.71 -11.01
N ASP A 34 -20.62 -6.24 -11.68
CA ASP A 34 -20.92 -6.60 -13.07
C ASP A 34 -20.01 -5.90 -14.09
N THR A 35 -19.32 -4.84 -13.66
CA THR A 35 -18.32 -4.13 -14.49
C THR A 35 -16.91 -4.68 -14.27
N PRO A 36 -16.04 -4.65 -15.29
CA PRO A 36 -14.65 -5.07 -15.12
C PRO A 36 -13.89 -4.24 -14.09
N PRO A 37 -12.91 -4.84 -13.38
CA PRO A 37 -12.05 -4.11 -12.48
C PRO A 37 -11.20 -3.11 -13.27
N PRO A 38 -10.94 -1.90 -12.73
CA PRO A 38 -9.97 -0.99 -13.32
C PRO A 38 -8.60 -1.64 -13.46
N ALA A 39 -7.90 -1.29 -14.53
CA ALA A 39 -6.59 -1.85 -14.84
C ALA A 39 -5.57 -1.51 -13.75
N GLU A 40 -5.59 -0.28 -13.25
CA GLU A 40 -4.70 0.22 -12.19
C GLU A 40 -4.87 -0.57 -10.91
N TRP A 41 -6.10 -0.93 -10.56
CA TRP A 41 -6.38 -1.74 -9.38
C TRP A 41 -5.88 -3.17 -9.53
N THR A 42 -6.07 -3.77 -10.70
CA THR A 42 -5.58 -5.12 -10.99
C THR A 42 -4.06 -5.17 -10.98
N TYR A 43 -3.42 -4.22 -11.66
CA TYR A 43 -1.97 -4.05 -11.67
C TYR A 43 -1.41 -3.88 -10.26
N MET A 44 -1.97 -2.97 -9.47
CA MET A 44 -1.50 -2.75 -8.10
C MET A 44 -1.75 -3.95 -7.19
N PHE A 45 -2.82 -4.72 -7.42
CA PHE A 45 -3.04 -5.97 -6.70
C PHE A 45 -1.91 -6.95 -7.00
N GLU A 46 -1.57 -7.15 -8.28
CA GLU A 46 -0.46 -7.99 -8.72
C GLU A 46 0.87 -7.48 -8.17
N CYS A 47 1.15 -6.19 -8.16
CA CYS A 47 2.34 -5.64 -7.52
C CYS A 47 2.39 -5.99 -6.02
N PHE A 48 1.26 -5.90 -5.31
CA PHE A 48 1.21 -6.18 -3.88
C PHE A 48 1.23 -7.67 -3.53
N THR A 49 0.78 -8.55 -4.41
CA THR A 49 0.62 -10.00 -4.13
C THR A 49 1.47 -10.92 -5.00
N GLY A 50 2.09 -10.40 -6.04
CA GLY A 50 2.92 -11.13 -7.00
C GLY A 50 4.18 -11.68 -6.36
N GLU A 51 4.64 -12.82 -6.85
CA GLU A 51 5.70 -13.58 -6.19
C GLU A 51 7.00 -12.77 -6.04
N ASP A 52 7.34 -12.01 -7.06
CA ASP A 52 8.58 -11.24 -7.14
C ASP A 52 8.55 -9.92 -6.37
N THR A 53 7.36 -9.33 -6.16
CA THR A 53 7.22 -7.96 -5.64
C THR A 53 6.55 -7.91 -4.26
N ALA A 54 5.76 -8.91 -3.90
CA ALA A 54 4.97 -8.89 -2.67
C ALA A 54 5.83 -8.86 -1.40
N GLU A 55 7.03 -9.44 -1.44
CA GLU A 55 7.93 -9.40 -0.29
C GLU A 55 8.37 -7.98 0.06
N ASP A 56 8.75 -7.17 -0.94
CA ASP A 56 9.18 -5.79 -0.74
C ASP A 56 8.05 -4.91 -0.22
N TRP A 57 6.85 -5.07 -0.78
CA TRP A 57 5.66 -4.37 -0.28
C TRP A 57 5.27 -4.80 1.14
N ALA A 58 5.30 -6.10 1.43
CA ALA A 58 5.05 -6.61 2.76
C ALA A 58 6.08 -6.11 3.79
N LEU A 59 7.34 -5.96 3.36
CA LEU A 59 8.40 -5.38 4.17
C LEU A 59 8.16 -3.89 4.45
N ALA A 60 7.82 -3.10 3.43
CA ALA A 60 7.46 -1.70 3.59
C ALA A 60 6.29 -1.53 4.58
N ALA A 61 5.24 -2.36 4.42
CA ALA A 61 4.10 -2.39 5.33
C ALA A 61 4.52 -2.73 6.77
N ALA A 62 5.33 -3.76 6.97
CA ALA A 62 5.80 -4.18 8.29
C ALA A 62 6.64 -3.08 8.97
N ILE A 63 7.50 -2.40 8.22
CA ILE A 63 8.31 -1.28 8.71
C ILE A 63 7.40 -0.14 9.17
N PHE A 64 6.40 0.24 8.39
CA PHE A 64 5.44 1.28 8.77
C PHE A 64 4.68 0.91 10.05
N ILE A 65 4.15 -0.32 10.12
CA ILE A 65 3.46 -0.83 11.30
C ILE A 65 4.36 -0.76 12.54
N ALA A 66 5.63 -1.18 12.42
CA ALA A 66 6.59 -1.11 13.52
C ALA A 66 6.78 0.32 14.04
N ARG A 67 6.96 1.30 13.12
CA ARG A 67 7.12 2.72 13.46
C ARG A 67 5.86 3.26 14.13
N THR A 68 4.68 2.96 13.61
CA THR A 68 3.41 3.43 14.16
C THR A 68 3.16 2.87 15.56
N ARG A 69 3.42 1.57 15.78
CA ARG A 69 3.29 0.95 17.09
C ARG A 69 4.28 1.50 18.11
N HIS A 70 5.51 1.79 17.68
CA HIS A 70 6.49 2.45 18.55
C HIS A 70 6.02 3.83 19.03
N ARG A 71 5.29 4.58 18.19
CA ARG A 71 4.82 5.93 18.53
C ARG A 71 3.50 5.96 19.29
N THR A 72 2.60 5.02 19.03
CA THR A 72 1.20 5.10 19.50
C THR A 72 0.76 3.93 20.39
N ALA A 73 1.65 2.95 20.64
CA ALA A 73 1.38 1.64 21.26
C ALA A 73 0.39 0.73 20.49
N LEU A 74 -0.51 1.30 19.69
CA LEU A 74 -1.48 0.62 18.83
C LEU A 74 -0.99 0.49 17.39
N GLY A 75 -1.58 -0.44 16.64
CA GLY A 75 -1.33 -0.58 15.22
C GLY A 75 -1.99 0.53 14.39
N PRO A 76 -1.52 0.76 13.15
CA PRO A 76 -2.30 1.56 12.21
C PRO A 76 -3.63 0.86 11.85
N THR A 77 -4.57 1.60 11.29
CA THR A 77 -5.69 1.04 10.55
C THR A 77 -5.24 0.58 9.16
N PHE A 78 -6.05 -0.23 8.47
CA PHE A 78 -5.79 -0.56 7.07
C PHE A 78 -5.80 0.70 6.19
N ALA A 79 -6.69 1.66 6.44
CA ALA A 79 -6.70 2.90 5.66
C ALA A 79 -5.37 3.67 5.81
N GLU A 80 -4.88 3.86 7.03
CA GLU A 80 -3.60 4.52 7.30
C GLU A 80 -2.42 3.79 6.65
N LEU A 81 -2.42 2.45 6.69
CA LEU A 81 -1.39 1.65 6.03
C LEU A 81 -1.38 1.88 4.52
N PHE A 82 -2.54 1.80 3.86
CA PHE A 82 -2.59 1.96 2.41
C PHE A 82 -2.33 3.39 1.96
N ILE A 83 -2.76 4.41 2.73
CA ILE A 83 -2.36 5.82 2.51
C ILE A 83 -0.84 5.97 2.56
N HIS A 84 -0.17 5.26 3.47
CA HIS A 84 1.28 5.31 3.55
C HIS A 84 1.97 4.66 2.33
N LEU A 85 1.40 3.58 1.80
CA LEU A 85 1.97 2.85 0.67
C LEU A 85 1.70 3.51 -0.68
N LEU A 86 0.55 4.20 -0.81
CA LEU A 86 0.14 4.93 -2.01
C LEU A 86 -0.18 6.38 -1.61
N PRO A 87 0.85 7.20 -1.34
CA PRO A 87 0.66 8.55 -0.81
C PRO A 87 0.03 9.51 -1.83
N GLU A 88 0.33 9.33 -3.12
CA GLU A 88 -0.16 10.18 -4.20
C GLU A 88 -1.67 10.01 -4.42
N ASP A 89 -2.17 8.80 -4.23
CA ASP A 89 -3.55 8.42 -4.53
C ASP A 89 -4.42 8.21 -3.27
N HIS A 90 -4.01 8.78 -2.13
CA HIS A 90 -4.71 8.67 -0.85
C HIS A 90 -5.04 7.21 -0.44
N GLY A 91 -4.15 6.26 -0.77
CA GLY A 91 -4.31 4.86 -0.42
C GLY A 91 -5.27 4.06 -1.31
N LEU A 92 -5.55 4.54 -2.52
CA LEU A 92 -6.31 3.85 -3.56
C LEU A 92 -5.45 3.65 -4.81
N PRO A 93 -5.53 2.51 -5.53
CA PRO A 93 -4.78 2.34 -6.79
C PRO A 93 -5.18 3.26 -7.95
N GLY A 94 -6.38 3.85 -7.91
CA GLY A 94 -6.92 4.66 -9.00
C GLY A 94 -8.42 4.92 -8.83
N PRO A 95 -9.05 5.67 -9.75
CA PRO A 95 -10.48 5.95 -9.70
C PRO A 95 -11.32 4.69 -9.95
N PHE A 96 -12.56 4.70 -9.42
CA PHE A 96 -13.54 3.67 -9.76
C PHE A 96 -14.27 4.01 -11.07
N PRO A 97 -14.80 3.00 -11.78
CA PRO A 97 -15.66 3.23 -12.93
C PRO A 97 -16.89 4.07 -12.55
N VAL A 98 -17.36 4.87 -13.49
CA VAL A 98 -18.57 5.68 -13.32
C VAL A 98 -19.76 4.73 -13.20
N GLY A 99 -20.64 5.00 -12.24
CA GLY A 99 -21.86 4.22 -12.04
C GLY A 99 -21.78 3.12 -10.98
N LEU A 100 -20.62 2.87 -10.36
CA LEU A 100 -20.58 1.99 -9.19
C LEU A 100 -21.29 2.61 -7.99
N GLU A 101 -22.11 1.79 -7.35
CA GLU A 101 -22.80 2.13 -6.12
C GLU A 101 -21.79 2.34 -4.97
N TYR A 102 -22.21 3.11 -3.96
CA TYR A 102 -21.36 3.33 -2.78
C TYR A 102 -20.95 2.02 -2.10
N ILE A 103 -21.88 1.07 -1.99
CA ILE A 103 -21.65 -0.21 -1.31
C ILE A 103 -20.66 -1.09 -2.09
N GLU A 104 -20.70 -1.06 -3.41
CA GLU A 104 -19.79 -1.81 -4.29
C GLU A 104 -18.36 -1.27 -4.16
N ARG A 105 -18.21 0.06 -4.21
CA ARG A 105 -16.91 0.72 -3.98
C ARG A 105 -16.35 0.37 -2.62
N TRP A 106 -17.16 0.44 -1.56
CA TRP A 106 -16.71 0.09 -0.21
C TRP A 106 -16.29 -1.38 -0.10
N ARG A 107 -17.03 -2.31 -0.72
CA ARG A 107 -16.68 -3.74 -0.77
C ARG A 107 -15.39 -3.97 -1.53
N ALA A 108 -15.21 -3.32 -2.68
CA ALA A 108 -13.99 -3.42 -3.48
C ALA A 108 -12.76 -2.92 -2.70
N VAL A 109 -12.84 -1.74 -2.07
CA VAL A 109 -11.74 -1.21 -1.24
C VAL A 109 -11.41 -2.18 -0.10
N SER A 110 -12.44 -2.65 0.62
CA SER A 110 -12.25 -3.53 1.78
C SER A 110 -11.71 -4.90 1.37
N GLY A 111 -12.21 -5.45 0.26
CA GLY A 111 -11.76 -6.70 -0.35
C GLY A 111 -10.32 -6.62 -0.81
N PHE A 112 -9.97 -5.58 -1.57
CA PHE A 112 -8.61 -5.34 -2.07
C PHE A 112 -7.61 -5.29 -0.92
N ARG A 113 -7.85 -4.40 0.06
CA ARG A 113 -6.97 -4.24 1.23
C ARG A 113 -6.88 -5.52 2.06
N GLY A 114 -8.01 -6.20 2.22
CA GLY A 114 -8.10 -7.46 2.96
C GLY A 114 -7.27 -8.57 2.32
N HIS A 115 -7.44 -8.79 1.02
CA HIS A 115 -6.73 -9.85 0.28
C HIS A 115 -5.22 -9.60 0.22
N VAL A 116 -4.81 -8.36 -0.07
CA VAL A 116 -3.40 -7.96 -0.03
C VAL A 116 -2.79 -8.22 1.35
N SER A 117 -3.48 -7.79 2.41
CA SER A 117 -2.99 -7.96 3.78
C SER A 117 -2.95 -9.42 4.22
N ILE A 118 -3.84 -10.27 3.69
CA ILE A 118 -3.81 -11.72 3.91
C ILE A 118 -2.55 -12.32 3.27
N GLU A 119 -2.19 -11.91 2.06
CA GLU A 119 -0.95 -12.37 1.42
C GLU A 119 0.29 -12.01 2.26
N TRP A 120 0.42 -10.75 2.67
CA TRP A 120 1.54 -10.31 3.51
C TRP A 120 1.57 -11.00 4.88
N ARG A 121 0.40 -11.37 5.42
CA ARG A 121 0.29 -12.18 6.63
C ARG A 121 0.76 -13.62 6.41
N ARG A 122 0.43 -14.24 5.28
CA ARG A 122 0.88 -15.59 4.91
C ARG A 122 2.39 -15.64 4.77
N ARG A 123 2.99 -14.60 4.20
CA ARG A 123 4.45 -14.40 4.14
C ARG A 123 5.08 -14.15 5.52
N GLY A 124 4.28 -13.91 6.55
CA GLY A 124 4.74 -13.75 7.94
C GLY A 124 5.35 -12.39 8.27
N LEU A 125 5.19 -11.40 7.38
CA LEU A 125 5.73 -10.04 7.52
C LEU A 125 4.82 -9.15 8.39
N ILE A 126 3.50 -9.35 8.28
CA ILE A 126 2.50 -8.66 9.11
C ILE A 126 1.58 -9.65 9.84
N SER A 127 0.79 -9.16 10.80
CA SER A 127 -0.23 -9.92 11.51
C SER A 127 -1.31 -8.96 12.04
N PHE A 128 -2.53 -9.45 12.24
CA PHE A 128 -3.67 -8.68 12.72
C PHE A 128 -4.79 -9.59 13.24
N ASP A 129 -5.70 -9.02 14.02
CA ASP A 129 -6.88 -9.73 14.53
C ASP A 129 -8.12 -9.31 13.73
N LYS A 130 -8.90 -10.30 13.31
CA LYS A 130 -10.09 -10.07 12.49
C LYS A 130 -11.13 -9.31 13.32
N GLY A 131 -11.71 -8.26 12.75
CA GLY A 131 -12.75 -7.47 13.40
C GLY A 131 -12.25 -6.52 14.50
N VAL A 132 -10.93 -6.45 14.72
CA VAL A 132 -10.34 -5.55 15.74
C VAL A 132 -9.67 -4.36 15.06
N THR A 133 -10.20 -3.18 15.33
CA THR A 133 -9.65 -1.91 14.86
C THR A 133 -8.23 -1.70 15.40
N ARG A 134 -7.32 -1.16 14.56
CA ARG A 134 -5.91 -0.86 14.94
C ARG A 134 -5.12 -2.08 15.46
N SER A 135 -5.46 -3.29 15.01
CA SER A 135 -4.79 -4.54 15.42
C SER A 135 -3.55 -4.91 14.59
N LEU A 136 -3.23 -4.13 13.56
CA LEU A 136 -2.06 -4.36 12.69
C LEU A 136 -0.76 -4.36 13.51
N ARG A 137 0.00 -5.43 13.38
CA ARG A 137 1.28 -5.65 14.05
C ARG A 137 2.28 -6.33 13.11
N VAL A 138 3.56 -6.25 13.46
CA VAL A 138 4.59 -6.98 12.73
C VAL A 138 4.42 -8.49 12.90
N GLY A 139 4.66 -9.22 11.83
CA GLY A 139 4.59 -10.68 11.78
C GLY A 139 5.82 -11.37 12.35
N ARG A 140 5.78 -12.71 12.38
CA ARG A 140 6.85 -13.53 12.94
C ARG A 140 8.16 -13.39 12.16
N VAL A 141 8.11 -13.53 10.84
CA VAL A 141 9.28 -13.50 9.95
C VAL A 141 9.99 -12.14 10.05
N PHE A 142 9.22 -11.05 10.08
CA PHE A 142 9.79 -9.72 10.29
C PHE A 142 10.55 -9.60 11.63
N ARG A 143 9.97 -10.12 12.73
CA ARG A 143 10.62 -10.07 14.05
C ARG A 143 11.90 -10.89 14.10
N GLU A 144 11.92 -12.06 13.45
CA GLU A 144 13.11 -12.91 13.35
C GLU A 144 14.22 -12.18 12.58
N ARG A 145 13.92 -11.69 11.37
CA ARG A 145 14.86 -10.89 10.55
C ARG A 145 15.39 -9.67 11.29
N SER A 146 14.53 -8.96 12.03
CA SER A 146 14.92 -7.79 12.81
C SER A 146 15.85 -8.16 13.97
N ARG A 147 15.65 -9.29 14.64
CA ARG A 147 16.52 -9.76 15.73
C ARG A 147 17.88 -10.17 15.19
N ASP A 148 17.92 -10.87 14.06
CA ASP A 148 19.17 -11.30 13.45
C ASP A 148 20.02 -10.09 13.03
N ARG A 149 19.41 -9.07 12.42
CA ARG A 149 20.07 -7.78 12.12
C ARG A 149 20.61 -7.06 13.36
N GLN A 150 19.93 -7.18 14.50
CA GLN A 150 20.40 -6.57 15.75
C GLN A 150 21.57 -7.36 16.36
N ARG A 151 21.57 -8.69 16.21
CA ARG A 151 22.65 -9.57 16.68
C ARG A 151 23.93 -9.43 15.85
N THR A 152 23.80 -9.20 14.55
CA THR A 152 24.94 -8.98 13.66
C THR A 152 25.46 -7.55 13.69
N ARG A 153 24.78 -6.63 14.39
CA ARG A 153 25.25 -5.25 14.55
C ARG A 153 26.50 -5.27 15.47
N PRO A 154 27.67 -4.81 15.00
CA PRO A 154 28.87 -4.78 15.82
C PRO A 154 28.64 -3.87 17.05
N VAL A 155 29.09 -4.32 18.21
CA VAL A 155 28.89 -3.73 19.55
C VAL A 155 29.45 -2.30 19.69
N GLY A 156 30.14 -1.75 18.69
CA GLY A 156 30.82 -0.46 18.74
C GLY A 156 30.15 0.75 18.07
N ALA A 157 29.07 0.62 17.30
CA ALA A 157 28.52 1.73 16.50
C ALA A 157 27.63 2.73 17.29
N ARG A 158 27.96 3.00 18.57
CA ARG A 158 27.21 3.93 19.45
C ARG A 158 28.10 4.92 20.21
N LEU A 159 29.41 4.94 19.96
CA LEU A 159 30.32 5.99 20.42
C LEU A 159 30.92 6.62 19.18
N ASP A 160 30.91 7.95 19.12
CA ASP A 160 31.57 8.86 18.14
C ASP A 160 30.65 9.92 17.52
N SER A 161 29.70 10.46 18.29
CA SER A 161 29.04 11.73 17.94
C SER A 161 29.08 12.76 19.06
N LYS A 162 30.10 12.71 19.93
CA LYS A 162 30.22 13.66 21.04
C LYS A 162 31.67 13.99 21.40
N THR A 163 32.37 14.65 20.50
CA THR A 163 33.48 15.60 20.81
C THR A 163 33.92 16.26 19.51
N SER A 164 33.33 17.41 19.19
CA SER A 164 33.92 18.43 18.32
C SER A 164 33.19 19.74 18.58
N ASP A 165 33.24 20.19 19.83
CA ASP A 165 33.03 21.60 20.13
C ASP A 165 34.11 22.02 21.12
N THR A 166 34.66 23.21 20.91
CA THR A 166 35.71 23.91 21.67
C THR A 166 37.17 23.68 21.27
N SER A 167 37.67 24.55 20.38
CA SER A 167 38.86 25.40 20.56
C SER A 167 39.73 25.48 19.30
N ASP A 168 39.67 26.65 18.66
CA ASP A 168 40.71 27.40 17.93
C ASP A 168 39.95 28.26 16.90
N ARG A 169 39.99 29.59 16.84
CA ARG A 169 41.00 30.58 17.20
C ARG A 169 40.31 31.95 17.23
N ASN A 170 40.73 32.81 18.15
CA ASN A 170 40.33 34.20 18.24
C ASN A 170 41.23 35.09 17.35
N GLU A 171 40.73 36.30 17.04
CA GLU A 171 41.43 37.50 16.54
C GLU A 171 41.86 37.57 15.04
N SER A 172 41.62 38.62 14.26
CA SER A 172 41.01 39.95 14.48
C SER A 172 40.75 40.67 13.13
N GLN A 173 39.75 41.56 13.11
CA GLN A 173 39.72 42.90 12.45
C GLN A 173 39.86 43.02 10.91
N THR A 174 39.22 43.92 10.14
CA THR A 174 38.20 45.00 10.29
C THR A 174 37.71 45.37 8.87
N GLN A 175 36.57 46.10 8.78
CA GLN A 175 36.13 46.98 7.67
C GLN A 175 35.64 46.28 6.39
N GLU A 176 34.63 46.71 5.63
CA GLU A 176 33.84 47.95 5.60
C GLU A 176 32.61 47.75 4.69
N THR A 177 31.53 48.51 4.97
CA THR A 177 30.50 49.04 4.05
C THR A 177 29.73 48.15 3.05
N GLN A 178 28.43 48.05 3.34
CA GLN A 178 27.29 48.51 2.52
C GLN A 178 27.19 48.13 1.03
N GLY A 179 26.05 47.47 0.73
CA GLY A 179 25.21 47.83 -0.41
C GLY A 179 25.25 46.86 -1.58
N VAL A 180 24.09 46.27 -1.89
CA VAL A 180 23.38 46.34 -3.18
C VAL A 180 22.41 45.15 -3.27
N THR A 181 21.13 45.49 -3.18
CA THR A 181 20.00 44.71 -3.68
C THR A 181 20.04 44.65 -5.21
N CYS A 182 19.72 43.50 -5.82
CA CYS A 182 19.07 43.46 -7.13
C CYS A 182 18.12 42.26 -7.20
N SER A 183 16.84 42.60 -7.27
CA SER A 183 15.76 41.79 -7.82
C SER A 183 15.89 41.67 -9.35
N ASP A 184 15.06 40.79 -9.90
CA ASP A 184 14.59 40.68 -11.28
C ASP A 184 15.50 40.07 -12.34
N THR A 185 15.03 38.92 -12.86
CA THR A 185 15.06 38.66 -14.30
C THR A 185 13.77 37.95 -14.73
N ALA A 186 13.01 38.66 -15.57
CA ALA A 186 12.09 38.29 -16.64
C ALA A 186 11.40 36.91 -16.64
#